data_AF-A0ABD5XU20-F1
#
_entry.id   AF-A0ABD5XU20-F1
#
_cell.length_a   1.000
_cell.length_b   1.000
_cell.length_c   1.000
_cell.angle_alpha   90.00
_cell.angle_beta   90.00
_cell.angle_gamma   90.00
#
_symmetry.space_group_name_H-M   'P 1'
#
loop_
_entity.id
_entity.type
_entity.pdbx_description
1 polymer ?
#
loop_
_entity_poly.entity_id
_entity_poly.type
_entity_poly.pdbx_seq_one_letter_code
_entity_poly.pdbx_strand_id
1 'polypeptide(L)'
;MRVANVVTAPLAGVVVVTALAPVVPVALTLLLGAAVATAVTWRADTRLYGLVGALYLLTVGTAVLASGRFPLAWQRTPLVALWGFGLLSLSVFCLRVALGVVGRRLLALFVSDESAASVWEALSAFGETLVVAWYVLTAHEKAVRSGGVVAGTAGTTVLDAAGYDLPILAAVLQRHSTVTLAGREFLVPLWALRHGIDATVVLFVGCLIVGFHTLGTFAAMWRAITEAGDYAAEKTEAGAAAAAATDAATDPVTDGTDRTGGSNERTD
;
A
#
# COMPACT_ATOMS: atom_id res chain seq x y z
N MET A 1 18.69 -11.53 5.92
CA MET A 1 18.60 -10.73 4.67
C MET A 1 17.33 -9.89 4.58
N ARG A 2 16.14 -10.41 4.94
CA ARG A 2 14.86 -9.66 4.82
C ARG A 2 14.84 -8.28 5.52
N VAL A 3 15.41 -8.16 6.72
CA VAL A 3 15.41 -6.90 7.50
C VAL A 3 16.26 -5.81 6.85
N ALA A 4 17.40 -6.17 6.24
CA ALA A 4 18.26 -5.20 5.57
C ALA A 4 17.51 -4.52 4.40
N ASN A 5 16.71 -5.29 3.66
CA ASN A 5 15.94 -4.80 2.51
C ASN A 5 14.83 -3.81 2.91
N VAL A 6 14.22 -4.02 4.08
CA VAL A 6 13.17 -3.12 4.62
C VAL A 6 13.72 -1.75 4.96
N VAL A 7 14.99 -1.66 5.34
CA VAL A 7 15.64 -0.40 5.71
C VAL A 7 16.30 0.26 4.51
N THR A 8 16.92 -0.51 3.61
CA THR A 8 17.63 0.06 2.45
C THR A 8 16.68 0.72 1.44
N ALA A 9 15.51 0.13 1.20
CA ALA A 9 14.52 0.69 0.27
C ALA A 9 14.03 2.10 0.64
N PRO A 10 13.51 2.37 1.85
CA PRO A 10 13.10 3.71 2.24
C PRO A 10 14.30 4.67 2.32
N LEU A 11 15.47 4.21 2.78
CA LEU A 11 16.67 5.06 2.82
C LEU A 11 17.12 5.50 1.43
N ALA A 12 17.05 4.64 0.42
CA ALA A 12 17.35 5.02 -0.96
C ALA A 12 16.43 6.15 -1.45
N GLY A 13 15.14 6.06 -1.14
CA GLY A 13 14.18 7.15 -1.41
C GLY A 13 14.53 8.44 -0.66
N VAL A 14 14.89 8.35 0.63
CA VAL A 14 15.29 9.51 1.46
C VAL A 14 16.54 10.19 0.91
N VAL A 15 17.53 9.42 0.43
CA VAL A 15 18.73 9.99 -0.21
C VAL A 15 18.37 10.81 -1.44
N VAL A 16 17.45 10.31 -2.28
CA VAL A 16 16.95 11.07 -3.44
C VAL A 16 16.22 12.34 -3.00
N VAL A 17 15.35 12.24 -2.00
CA VAL A 17 14.60 13.40 -1.48
C VAL A 17 15.55 14.47 -0.93
N THR A 18 16.49 14.08 -0.08
CA THR A 18 17.45 15.00 0.54
C THR A 18 18.36 15.68 -0.48
N ALA A 19 18.75 14.98 -1.55
CA ALA A 19 19.55 15.55 -2.63
C ALA A 19 18.77 16.56 -3.49
N LEU A 20 17.51 16.28 -3.79
CA LEU A 20 16.69 17.09 -4.71
C LEU A 20 15.90 18.22 -4.03
N ALA A 21 15.64 18.10 -2.72
CA ALA A 21 14.83 19.05 -1.96
C ALA A 21 15.21 20.54 -2.11
N PRO A 22 16.49 20.95 -2.28
CA PRO A 22 16.85 22.36 -2.45
C PRO A 22 16.45 22.96 -3.80
N VAL A 23 16.28 22.13 -4.83
CA VAL A 23 16.16 22.59 -6.23
C VAL A 23 14.85 22.18 -6.91
N VAL A 24 14.17 21.16 -6.38
CA VAL A 24 12.95 20.59 -6.98
C VAL A 24 11.74 20.85 -6.06
N PRO A 25 10.53 21.12 -6.62
CA PRO A 25 9.31 21.24 -5.83
C PRO A 25 9.05 20.03 -4.93
N VAL A 26 8.42 20.25 -3.77
CA VAL A 26 8.16 19.23 -2.74
C VAL A 26 7.48 17.98 -3.32
N ALA A 27 6.41 18.16 -4.09
CA ALA A 27 5.64 17.05 -4.66
C ALA A 27 6.49 16.18 -5.61
N LEU A 28 7.21 16.80 -6.54
CA LEU A 28 8.05 16.05 -7.48
C LEU A 28 9.20 15.33 -6.77
N THR A 29 9.81 15.99 -5.77
CA THR A 29 10.86 15.38 -4.94
C THR A 29 10.37 14.14 -4.21
N LEU A 30 9.20 14.24 -3.55
CA LEU A 30 8.58 13.12 -2.86
C LEU A 30 8.16 11.99 -3.80
N LEU A 31 7.67 12.31 -5.00
CA LEU A 31 7.31 11.33 -6.01
C LEU A 31 8.53 10.54 -6.48
N LEU A 32 9.63 11.24 -6.79
CA LEU A 32 10.88 10.62 -7.24
C LEU A 32 11.48 9.74 -6.14
N GLY A 33 11.50 10.20 -4.89
CA GLY A 33 11.91 9.39 -3.75
C GLY A 33 11.05 8.14 -3.56
N ALA A 34 9.73 8.28 -3.68
CA ALA A 34 8.79 7.16 -3.57
C ALA A 34 8.98 6.15 -4.72
N ALA A 35 9.22 6.62 -5.95
CA ALA A 35 9.50 5.77 -7.09
C ALA A 35 10.79 4.96 -6.89
N VAL A 36 11.85 5.59 -6.38
CA VAL A 36 13.11 4.89 -6.06
C VAL A 36 12.91 3.86 -4.96
N ALA A 37 12.25 4.22 -3.86
CA ALA A 37 11.94 3.28 -2.77
C ALA A 37 11.11 2.09 -3.28
N THR A 38 10.16 2.35 -4.17
CA THR A 38 9.34 1.31 -4.83
C THR A 38 10.19 0.40 -5.72
N ALA A 39 11.05 0.96 -6.57
CA ALA A 39 11.92 0.19 -7.46
C ALA A 39 12.91 -0.71 -6.70
N VAL A 40 13.46 -0.21 -5.58
CA VAL A 40 14.32 -1.02 -4.71
C VAL A 40 13.52 -2.13 -4.04
N THR A 41 12.31 -1.82 -3.55
CA THR A 41 11.42 -2.83 -2.93
C THR A 41 11.03 -3.92 -3.91
N TRP A 42 10.76 -3.56 -5.17
CA TRP A 42 10.41 -4.50 -6.24
C TRP A 42 11.49 -5.56 -6.45
N ARG A 43 12.77 -5.18 -6.38
CA ARG A 43 13.89 -6.11 -6.54
C ARG A 43 14.18 -6.94 -5.29
N ALA A 44 13.70 -6.52 -4.13
CA ALA A 44 14.16 -7.04 -2.85
C ALA A 44 13.13 -7.94 -2.16
N ASP A 45 11.96 -7.40 -1.85
CA ASP A 45 10.84 -8.15 -1.24
C ASP A 45 9.54 -7.38 -1.44
N THR A 46 8.66 -7.92 -2.28
CA THR A 46 7.39 -7.28 -2.62
C THR A 46 6.33 -7.42 -1.52
N ARG A 47 6.59 -8.16 -0.43
CA ARG A 47 5.61 -8.36 0.67
C ARG A 47 5.48 -7.14 1.59
N LEU A 48 6.41 -6.19 1.49
CA LEU A 48 6.61 -5.16 2.50
C LEU A 48 6.39 -3.74 1.98
N TYR A 49 5.69 -3.55 0.85
CA TYR A 49 5.42 -2.22 0.29
C TYR A 49 4.74 -1.26 1.27
N GLY A 50 3.71 -1.72 2.01
CA GLY A 50 3.03 -0.88 3.00
C GLY A 50 3.96 -0.41 4.14
N LEU A 51 4.84 -1.29 4.62
CA LEU A 51 5.84 -0.96 5.63
C LEU A 51 6.92 -0.03 5.07
N VAL A 52 7.42 -0.28 3.86
CA VAL A 52 8.41 0.58 3.21
C VAL A 52 7.84 1.97 2.98
N GLY A 53 6.59 2.09 2.53
CA GLY A 53 5.89 3.36 2.39
C GLY A 53 5.79 4.13 3.72
N ALA A 54 5.39 3.44 4.79
CA ALA A 54 5.32 4.05 6.14
C ALA A 54 6.71 4.54 6.60
N LEU A 55 7.73 3.69 6.51
CA LEU A 55 9.10 4.03 6.91
C LEU A 55 9.67 5.15 6.05
N TYR A 56 9.41 5.15 4.74
CA TYR A 56 9.82 6.22 3.84
C TYR A 56 9.26 7.58 4.28
N LEU A 57 7.95 7.69 4.53
CA LEU A 57 7.36 8.96 4.93
C LEU A 57 7.85 9.43 6.31
N LEU A 58 7.97 8.51 7.28
CA LEU A 58 8.50 8.81 8.61
C LEU A 58 9.95 9.26 8.57
N THR A 59 10.79 8.59 7.79
CA THR A 59 12.22 8.91 7.67
C THR A 59 12.44 10.21 6.91
N VAL A 60 11.67 10.49 5.85
CA VAL A 60 11.69 11.81 5.19
C VAL A 60 11.24 12.90 6.16
N GLY A 61 10.13 12.71 6.88
CA GLY A 61 9.66 13.67 7.88
C GLY A 61 10.69 13.91 8.99
N THR A 62 11.39 12.86 9.42
CA THR A 62 12.48 12.96 10.40
C THR A 62 13.68 13.70 9.82
N ALA A 63 14.05 13.44 8.56
CA ALA A 63 15.15 14.12 7.88
C ALA A 63 14.88 15.63 7.71
N VAL A 64 13.63 16.01 7.42
CA VAL A 64 13.20 17.41 7.33
C VAL A 64 13.34 18.12 8.67
N LEU A 65 12.99 17.46 9.78
CA LEU A 65 13.14 18.02 11.13
C LEU A 65 14.60 18.09 11.58
N ALA A 66 15.36 17.03 11.33
CA ALA A 66 16.71 16.90 11.84
C ALA A 66 17.73 17.72 11.03
N SER A 67 17.44 18.01 9.76
CA SER A 67 18.37 18.73 8.89
C SER A 67 17.89 20.15 8.60
N GLY A 68 18.73 21.13 8.93
CA GLY A 68 18.50 22.53 8.57
C GLY A 68 18.70 22.85 7.08
N ARG A 69 18.75 21.83 6.21
CA ARG A 69 19.00 21.97 4.76
C ARG A 69 17.72 22.06 3.93
N PHE A 70 16.58 21.67 4.48
CA PHE A 70 15.33 21.71 3.74
C PHE A 70 14.78 23.13 3.63
N PRO A 71 14.28 23.55 2.45
CA PRO A 71 13.59 24.82 2.30
C PRO A 71 12.39 24.96 3.25
N LEU A 72 12.04 26.21 3.60
CA LEU A 72 10.93 26.51 4.52
C LEU A 72 9.58 25.88 4.10
N ALA A 73 9.37 25.66 2.79
CA ALA A 73 8.18 25.00 2.26
C ALA A 73 7.99 23.57 2.82
N TRP A 74 9.06 22.87 3.20
CA TRP A 74 9.02 21.52 3.76
C TRP A 74 8.59 21.48 5.23
N GLN A 75 8.85 22.55 5.99
CA GLN A 75 8.75 22.55 7.46
C GLN A 75 7.33 22.67 8.01
N ARG A 76 6.31 22.82 7.13
CA ARG A 76 4.92 23.06 7.52
C ARG A 76 4.01 21.89 7.17
N THR A 77 3.09 22.10 6.22
CA THR A 77 2.12 21.11 5.75
C THR A 77 2.75 19.78 5.35
N PRO A 78 3.85 19.74 4.56
CA PRO A 78 4.44 18.47 4.17
C PRO A 78 4.91 17.68 5.39
N LEU A 79 5.57 18.32 6.35
CA LEU A 79 6.07 17.65 7.54
C LEU A 79 4.96 16.99 8.36
N VAL A 80 3.86 17.73 8.61
CA VAL A 80 2.70 17.20 9.34
C VAL A 80 2.04 16.05 8.57
N ALA A 81 1.91 16.17 7.25
CA ALA A 81 1.35 15.12 6.41
C ALA A 81 2.24 13.86 6.39
N LEU A 82 3.56 14.02 6.24
CA LEU A 82 4.53 12.92 6.23
C LEU A 82 4.49 12.11 7.53
N TRP A 83 4.52 12.79 8.68
CA TRP A 83 4.41 12.12 9.98
C TRP A 83 3.03 11.53 10.22
N GLY A 84 1.97 12.30 9.96
CA GLY A 84 0.59 11.87 10.19
C GLY A 84 0.25 10.62 9.38
N PHE A 85 0.49 10.63 8.07
CA PHE A 85 0.24 9.47 7.21
C PHE A 85 1.24 8.34 7.46
N GLY A 86 2.51 8.65 7.71
CA GLY A 86 3.52 7.64 8.06
C GLY A 86 3.16 6.84 9.32
N LEU A 87 2.76 7.53 10.40
CA LEU A 87 2.31 6.89 11.64
C LEU A 87 1.00 6.12 11.46
N LEU A 88 0.05 6.68 10.71
CA LEU A 88 -1.21 6.02 10.40
C LEU A 88 -0.95 4.69 9.67
N SER A 89 -0.15 4.71 8.61
CA SER A 89 0.19 3.50 7.85
C SER A 89 0.97 2.49 8.67
N LEU A 90 1.91 2.93 9.52
CA LEU A 90 2.61 2.03 10.42
C LEU A 90 1.63 1.36 11.39
N SER A 91 0.66 2.12 11.90
CA SER A 91 -0.38 1.60 12.81
C SER A 91 -1.27 0.58 12.12
N VAL A 92 -1.71 0.87 10.89
CA VAL A 92 -2.52 -0.07 10.08
C VAL A 92 -1.73 -1.36 9.80
N PHE A 93 -0.45 -1.24 9.44
CA PHE A 93 0.41 -2.40 9.23
C PHE A 93 0.57 -3.25 10.51
N CYS A 94 0.84 -2.62 11.65
CA CYS A 94 0.93 -3.31 12.94
C CYS A 94 -0.39 -3.99 13.31
N LEU A 95 -1.53 -3.32 13.08
CA LEU A 95 -2.85 -3.87 13.31
C LEU A 95 -3.10 -5.09 12.41
N ARG A 96 -2.71 -5.03 11.13
CA ARG A 96 -2.81 -6.17 10.19
C ARG A 96 -2.01 -7.37 10.69
N VAL A 97 -0.78 -7.14 11.15
CA VAL A 97 0.08 -8.21 11.69
C VAL A 97 -0.55 -8.84 12.94
N ALA A 98 -1.08 -8.02 13.85
CA ALA A 98 -1.78 -8.49 15.06
C ALA A 98 -3.05 -9.28 14.72
N LEU A 99 -3.89 -8.73 13.84
CA LEU A 99 -5.11 -9.40 13.36
C LEU A 99 -4.80 -10.68 12.59
N GLY A 100 -3.65 -10.76 11.92
CA GLY A 100 -3.29 -11.96 11.15
C GLY A 100 -3.05 -13.21 11.98
N VAL A 101 -2.76 -13.08 13.28
CA VAL A 101 -2.70 -14.23 14.18
C VAL A 101 -4.11 -14.76 14.47
N VAL A 102 -5.06 -13.86 14.70
CA VAL A 102 -6.45 -14.20 15.05
C VAL A 102 -7.24 -14.63 13.81
N GLY A 103 -7.12 -13.88 12.72
CA GLY A 103 -7.84 -14.11 11.48
C GLY A 103 -7.52 -15.45 10.84
N ARG A 104 -6.25 -15.87 10.84
CA ARG A 104 -5.85 -17.20 10.36
C ARG A 104 -6.50 -18.33 11.18
N ARG A 105 -6.55 -18.18 12.51
CA ARG A 105 -7.21 -19.16 13.38
C ARG A 105 -8.72 -19.24 13.14
N LEU A 106 -9.36 -18.10 12.87
CA LEU A 106 -10.79 -18.07 12.56
C LEU A 106 -11.10 -18.68 11.18
N LEU A 107 -10.27 -18.42 10.17
CA LEU A 107 -10.45 -18.97 8.82
C LEU A 107 -10.22 -20.47 8.75
N ALA A 108 -9.30 -21.02 9.54
CA ALA A 108 -9.07 -22.46 9.66
C ALA A 108 -10.32 -23.23 10.15
N LEU A 109 -11.31 -22.54 10.73
CA LEU A 109 -12.59 -23.16 11.11
C LEU A 109 -13.52 -23.40 9.91
N PHE A 110 -13.29 -22.73 8.77
CA PHE A 110 -14.19 -22.74 7.61
C PHE A 110 -13.53 -23.22 6.32
N VAL A 111 -12.20 -23.13 6.22
CA VAL A 111 -11.43 -23.43 5.01
C VAL A 111 -10.25 -24.34 5.38
N SER A 112 -9.81 -25.21 4.46
CA SER A 112 -8.61 -26.02 4.64
C SER A 112 -7.39 -25.16 4.96
N ASP A 113 -6.52 -25.64 5.86
CA ASP A 113 -5.37 -24.88 6.38
C ASP A 113 -4.45 -24.33 5.28
N GLU A 114 -4.28 -25.05 4.18
CA GLU A 114 -3.47 -24.62 3.02
C GLU A 114 -4.05 -23.36 2.33
N SER A 115 -5.37 -23.26 2.21
CA SER A 115 -6.03 -22.16 1.52
C SER A 115 -6.35 -20.98 2.46
N ALA A 116 -6.45 -21.24 3.77
CA ALA A 116 -6.79 -20.23 4.77
C ALA A 116 -5.74 -19.11 4.85
N ALA A 117 -4.44 -19.46 4.69
CA ALA A 117 -3.34 -18.49 4.76
C ALA A 117 -3.36 -17.50 3.58
N SER A 118 -3.53 -17.99 2.35
CA SER A 118 -3.52 -17.14 1.15
C SER A 118 -4.76 -16.25 1.08
N VAL A 119 -5.94 -16.79 1.42
CA VAL A 119 -7.21 -16.04 1.46
C VAL A 119 -7.14 -14.93 2.51
N TRP A 120 -6.59 -15.21 3.70
CA TRP A 120 -6.39 -14.19 4.72
C TRP A 120 -5.42 -13.09 4.25
N GLU A 121 -4.29 -13.46 3.63
CA GLU A 121 -3.31 -12.50 3.14
C GLU A 121 -3.94 -11.55 2.10
N ALA A 122 -4.71 -12.09 1.16
CA ALA A 122 -5.43 -11.29 0.15
C ALA A 122 -6.48 -10.36 0.77
N LEU A 123 -7.36 -10.89 1.65
CA LEU A 123 -8.41 -10.10 2.30
C LEU A 123 -7.83 -9.00 3.19
N SER A 124 -6.77 -9.30 3.94
CA SER A 124 -6.14 -8.34 4.84
C SER A 124 -5.40 -7.23 4.10
N ALA A 125 -4.74 -7.53 2.97
CA ALA A 125 -4.11 -6.53 2.11
C ALA A 125 -5.15 -5.59 1.46
N PHE A 126 -6.26 -6.15 0.98
CA PHE A 126 -7.37 -5.38 0.43
C PHE A 126 -8.01 -4.48 1.50
N GLY A 127 -8.30 -5.03 2.69
CA GLY A 127 -8.85 -4.29 3.82
C GLY A 127 -7.94 -3.15 4.27
N GLU A 128 -6.62 -3.38 4.34
CA GLU A 128 -5.64 -2.34 4.64
C GLU A 128 -5.69 -1.19 3.62
N THR A 129 -5.69 -1.51 2.33
CA THR A 129 -5.76 -0.51 1.27
C THR A 129 -7.05 0.32 1.36
N LEU A 130 -8.19 -0.32 1.61
CA LEU A 130 -9.48 0.36 1.74
C LEU A 130 -9.51 1.29 2.96
N VAL A 131 -8.99 0.84 4.11
CA VAL A 131 -8.90 1.64 5.33
C VAL A 131 -8.02 2.86 5.10
N VAL A 132 -6.84 2.68 4.49
CA VAL A 132 -5.94 3.81 4.20
C VAL A 132 -6.58 4.79 3.22
N ALA A 133 -7.20 4.31 2.14
CA ALA A 133 -7.91 5.16 1.18
C ALA A 133 -9.05 5.93 1.86
N TRP A 134 -9.83 5.28 2.73
CA TRP A 134 -10.89 5.92 3.51
C TRP A 134 -10.36 7.05 4.39
N TYR A 135 -9.25 6.82 5.10
CA TYR A 135 -8.64 7.86 5.93
C TYR A 135 -8.11 9.03 5.09
N VAL A 136 -7.53 8.76 3.92
CA VAL A 136 -7.07 9.82 3.00
C VAL A 136 -8.25 10.66 2.50
N LEU A 137 -9.34 10.02 2.07
CA LEU A 137 -10.55 10.73 1.63
C LEU A 137 -11.18 11.54 2.76
N THR A 138 -11.25 10.97 3.97
CA THR A 138 -11.78 11.67 5.15
C THR A 138 -10.88 12.85 5.55
N ALA A 139 -9.55 12.68 5.50
CA ALA A 139 -8.60 13.74 5.79
C ALA A 139 -8.70 14.86 4.75
N HIS A 140 -8.83 14.52 3.47
CA HIS A 140 -9.04 15.47 2.39
C HIS A 140 -10.37 16.21 2.53
N GLU A 141 -11.48 15.52 2.79
CA GLU A 141 -12.77 16.15 3.01
C GLU A 141 -12.71 17.16 4.17
N LYS A 142 -12.07 16.78 5.28
CA LYS A 142 -11.85 17.67 6.42
C LYS A 142 -10.93 18.83 6.06
N ALA A 143 -9.88 18.59 5.28
CA ALA A 143 -8.96 19.62 4.82
C ALA A 143 -9.63 20.60 3.85
N VAL A 144 -10.54 20.14 2.99
CA VAL A 144 -11.32 20.99 2.07
C VAL A 144 -12.38 21.77 2.85
N ARG A 145 -13.08 21.14 3.81
CA ARG A 145 -14.05 21.84 4.67
C ARG A 145 -13.38 22.91 5.52
N SER A 146 -12.23 22.61 6.13
CA SER A 146 -11.45 23.58 6.91
C SER A 146 -10.73 24.59 6.02
N GLY A 147 -10.24 24.18 4.85
CA GLY A 147 -9.60 25.03 3.86
C GLY A 147 -10.58 26.02 3.20
N GLY A 148 -11.84 25.63 3.00
CA GLY A 148 -12.92 26.54 2.59
C GLY A 148 -13.18 27.62 3.64
N VAL A 149 -13.08 27.27 4.93
CA VAL A 149 -13.13 28.24 6.04
C VAL A 149 -11.89 29.14 6.03
N VAL A 150 -10.69 28.60 5.77
CA VAL A 150 -9.44 29.39 5.70
C VAL A 150 -9.42 30.33 4.48
N ALA A 151 -9.85 29.88 3.30
CA ALA A 151 -9.96 30.71 2.10
C ALA A 151 -10.99 31.83 2.29
N GLY A 152 -12.09 31.55 3.01
CA GLY A 152 -13.02 32.55 3.51
C GLY A 152 -12.34 33.58 4.42
N THR A 153 -11.55 33.14 5.40
CA THR A 153 -10.83 34.05 6.32
C THR A 153 -9.69 34.84 5.66
N ALA A 154 -9.00 34.25 4.67
CA ALA A 154 -7.96 34.91 3.89
C ALA A 154 -8.57 35.95 2.95
N GLY A 155 -9.71 35.64 2.33
CA GLY A 155 -10.50 36.60 1.56
C GLY A 155 -10.98 37.76 2.42
N THR A 156 -11.49 37.50 3.62
CA THR A 156 -11.92 38.58 4.53
C THR A 156 -10.77 39.42 5.06
N THR A 157 -9.57 38.84 5.27
CA THR A 157 -8.38 39.61 5.71
C THR A 157 -7.76 40.42 4.58
N VAL A 158 -7.85 39.97 3.32
CA VAL A 158 -7.47 40.78 2.15
C VAL A 158 -8.47 41.90 1.90
N LEU A 159 -9.77 41.66 2.09
CA LEU A 159 -10.81 42.69 2.02
C LEU A 159 -10.65 43.73 3.13
N ASP A 160 -10.36 43.29 4.36
CA ASP A 160 -10.05 44.15 5.51
C ASP A 160 -8.78 44.99 5.28
N ALA A 161 -7.71 44.37 4.77
CA ALA A 161 -6.48 45.08 4.38
C ALA A 161 -6.67 46.03 3.18
N ALA A 162 -7.67 45.77 2.33
CA ALA A 162 -8.08 46.66 1.23
C ALA A 162 -9.00 47.81 1.70
N GLY A 163 -9.25 47.93 3.01
CA GLY A 163 -10.06 49.00 3.60
C GLY A 163 -11.57 48.73 3.59
N TYR A 164 -12.00 47.52 3.22
CA TYR A 164 -13.38 47.08 3.43
C TYR A 164 -13.51 46.52 4.84
N ASP A 165 -13.80 47.42 5.78
CA ASP A 165 -14.00 47.11 7.19
C ASP A 165 -15.25 46.21 7.36
N LEU A 166 -15.03 44.89 7.48
CA LEU A 166 -16.07 43.87 7.65
C LEU A 166 -15.92 43.12 9.00
N PRO A 167 -15.93 43.83 10.14
CA PRO A 167 -15.65 43.25 11.45
C PRO A 167 -16.68 42.20 11.88
N ILE A 168 -17.90 42.25 11.34
CA ILE A 168 -18.98 41.30 11.63
C ILE A 168 -18.70 39.93 11.00
N LEU A 169 -18.10 39.88 9.80
CA LEU A 169 -17.86 38.60 9.11
C LEU A 169 -16.76 37.78 9.79
N ALA A 170 -15.70 38.45 10.25
CA ALA A 170 -14.61 37.81 10.98
C ALA A 170 -15.07 37.20 12.32
N ALA A 171 -15.90 37.93 13.07
CA ALA A 171 -16.47 37.46 14.33
C ALA A 171 -17.46 36.28 14.12
N VAL A 172 -18.26 36.31 13.05
CA VAL A 172 -19.19 35.22 12.73
C VAL A 172 -18.46 33.97 12.24
N LEU A 173 -17.42 34.11 11.40
CA LEU A 173 -16.60 32.96 10.98
C LEU A 173 -15.85 32.34 12.16
N GLN A 174 -15.32 33.15 13.09
CA GLN A 174 -14.70 32.66 14.33
C GLN A 174 -15.68 31.92 15.24
N ARG A 175 -16.96 32.32 15.25
CA ARG A 175 -17.99 31.70 16.08
C ARG A 175 -18.54 30.39 15.49
N HIS A 176 -18.28 30.12 14.21
CA HIS A 176 -18.82 28.95 13.51
C HIS A 176 -17.76 27.94 13.06
N SER A 177 -16.49 28.16 13.37
CA SER A 177 -15.41 27.20 13.12
C SER A 177 -15.31 26.10 14.19
N THR A 178 -16.44 25.60 14.71
CA THR A 178 -16.49 24.41 15.55
C THR A 178 -16.82 23.21 14.67
N VAL A 179 -15.98 22.18 14.70
CA VAL A 179 -16.28 20.93 13.99
C VAL A 179 -16.97 20.00 14.98
N THR A 180 -18.27 19.81 14.81
CA THR A 180 -19.03 18.80 15.54
C THR A 180 -18.77 17.43 14.92
N LEU A 181 -18.08 16.56 15.65
CA LEU A 181 -17.94 15.15 15.30
C LEU A 181 -18.66 14.30 16.37
N ALA A 182 -19.65 13.52 15.95
CA ALA A 182 -20.43 12.65 16.85
C ALA A 182 -21.06 13.37 18.06
N GLY A 183 -21.59 14.59 17.86
CA GLY A 183 -22.22 15.37 18.93
C GLY A 183 -21.26 16.02 19.93
N ARG A 184 -19.94 15.91 19.72
CA ARG A 184 -18.94 16.66 20.48
C ARG A 184 -18.35 17.77 19.63
N GLU A 185 -18.37 18.97 20.17
CA GLU A 185 -17.69 20.14 19.59
C GLU A 185 -16.19 19.97 19.75
N PHE A 186 -15.47 19.73 18.66
CA PHE A 186 -14.03 19.82 18.64
C PHE A 186 -13.65 21.24 18.22
N LEU A 187 -12.97 21.94 19.13
CA LEU A 187 -12.21 23.14 18.80
C LEU A 187 -11.11 22.73 17.83
N VAL A 188 -11.30 23.05 16.54
CA VAL A 188 -10.19 22.98 15.57
C VAL A 188 -9.18 23.99 16.06
N PRO A 189 -7.98 23.57 16.48
CA PRO A 189 -7.08 24.48 17.14
C PRO A 189 -6.64 25.56 16.13
N LEU A 190 -6.81 26.82 16.53
CA LEU A 190 -6.66 28.03 15.69
C LEU A 190 -5.31 28.13 14.96
N TRP A 191 -4.26 27.44 15.43
CA TRP A 191 -2.98 27.36 14.72
C TRP A 191 -3.08 26.67 13.36
N ALA A 192 -3.99 25.69 13.20
CA ALA A 192 -4.19 24.99 11.94
C ALA A 192 -4.87 25.89 10.88
N LEU A 193 -5.75 26.79 11.31
CA LEU A 193 -6.40 27.78 10.44
C LEU A 193 -5.46 28.95 10.09
N ARG A 194 -4.65 29.42 11.05
CA ARG A 194 -3.76 30.58 10.87
C ARG A 194 -2.55 30.30 9.98
N HIS A 195 -2.21 29.03 9.75
CA HIS A 195 -1.00 28.63 9.03
C HIS A 195 -1.25 27.90 7.71
N GLY A 196 -2.53 27.76 7.31
CA GLY A 196 -2.92 27.26 5.99
C GLY A 196 -2.36 25.88 5.69
N ILE A 197 -3.00 24.82 6.22
CA ILE A 197 -2.72 23.45 5.75
C ILE A 197 -3.11 23.40 4.27
N ASP A 198 -2.11 23.19 3.40
CA ASP A 198 -2.32 23.00 1.97
C ASP A 198 -2.96 21.61 1.74
N ALA A 199 -4.28 21.61 1.52
CA ALA A 199 -5.05 20.40 1.27
C ALA A 199 -4.50 19.59 0.08
N THR A 200 -3.90 20.25 -0.90
CA THR A 200 -3.30 19.60 -2.08
C THR A 200 -2.10 18.76 -1.68
N VAL A 201 -1.23 19.30 -0.83
CA VAL A 201 -0.06 18.59 -0.31
C VAL A 201 -0.50 17.41 0.57
N VAL A 202 -1.50 17.61 1.44
CA VAL A 202 -2.06 16.54 2.27
C VAL A 202 -2.61 15.41 1.41
N LEU A 203 -3.43 15.74 0.39
CA LEU A 203 -3.97 14.76 -0.55
C LEU A 203 -2.84 14.03 -1.28
N PHE A 204 -1.86 14.76 -1.79
CA PHE A 204 -0.74 14.19 -2.52
C PHE A 204 0.05 13.18 -1.68
N VAL A 205 0.42 13.53 -0.45
CA VAL A 205 1.11 12.60 0.48
C VAL A 205 0.21 11.39 0.80
N GLY A 206 -1.10 11.62 0.96
CA GLY A 206 -2.09 10.56 1.09
C GLY A 206 -2.14 9.63 -0.12
N CYS A 207 -2.08 10.16 -1.34
CA CYS A 207 -2.06 9.35 -2.56
C CYS A 207 -0.78 8.51 -2.68
N LEU A 208 0.38 9.05 -2.26
CA LEU A 208 1.62 8.27 -2.22
C LEU A 208 1.48 7.05 -1.31
N ILE A 209 0.88 7.23 -0.12
CA ILE A 209 0.72 6.12 0.82
C ILE A 209 -0.26 5.07 0.29
N VAL A 210 -1.37 5.50 -0.31
CA VAL A 210 -2.31 4.60 -0.99
C VAL A 210 -1.60 3.84 -2.09
N GLY A 211 -0.76 4.49 -2.89
CA GLY A 211 0.04 3.85 -3.94
C GLY A 211 0.91 2.71 -3.41
N PHE A 212 1.63 2.90 -2.30
CA PHE A 212 2.41 1.83 -1.67
C PHE A 212 1.54 0.64 -1.23
N HIS A 213 0.38 0.89 -0.62
CA HIS A 213 -0.55 -0.16 -0.21
C HIS A 213 -1.18 -0.89 -1.38
N THR A 214 -1.54 -0.17 -2.44
CA THR A 214 -2.06 -0.74 -3.68
C THR A 214 -1.03 -1.65 -4.35
N LEU A 215 0.24 -1.23 -4.42
CA LEU A 215 1.32 -2.08 -4.94
C LEU A 215 1.54 -3.33 -4.08
N GLY A 216 1.43 -3.20 -2.76
CA GLY A 216 1.43 -4.34 -1.83
C GLY A 216 0.32 -5.35 -2.13
N THR A 217 -0.90 -4.86 -2.29
CA THR A 217 -2.09 -5.67 -2.63
C THR A 217 -1.93 -6.34 -3.99
N PHE A 218 -1.48 -5.59 -4.99
CA PHE A 218 -1.24 -6.13 -6.34
C PHE A 218 -0.17 -7.23 -6.31
N ALA A 219 0.94 -7.02 -5.60
CA ALA A 219 1.99 -8.03 -5.47
C ALA A 219 1.54 -9.28 -4.72
N ALA A 220 0.69 -9.14 -3.69
CA ALA A 220 0.09 -10.27 -2.99
C ALA A 220 -0.85 -11.07 -3.90
N MET A 221 -1.72 -10.37 -4.64
CA MET A 221 -2.63 -10.99 -5.61
C MET A 221 -1.88 -11.71 -6.73
N TRP A 222 -0.84 -11.09 -7.29
CA TRP A 222 -0.01 -11.71 -8.33
C TRP A 222 0.62 -13.01 -7.84
N ARG A 223 1.18 -13.03 -6.61
CA ARG A 223 1.74 -14.25 -6.02
C ARG A 223 0.70 -15.35 -5.83
N ALA A 224 -0.49 -14.99 -5.34
CA ALA A 224 -1.57 -15.97 -5.18
C ALA A 224 -1.97 -16.60 -6.53
N ILE A 225 -2.00 -15.81 -7.61
CA ILE A 225 -2.30 -16.30 -8.96
C ILE A 225 -1.19 -17.23 -9.46
N THR A 226 0.08 -16.86 -9.30
CA THR A 226 1.20 -17.69 -9.76
C THR A 226 1.27 -19.01 -8.98
N GLU A 227 1.11 -18.96 -7.66
CA GLU A 227 1.13 -20.16 -6.80
C GLU A 227 -0.02 -21.12 -7.15
N ALA A 228 -1.22 -20.58 -7.44
CA ALA A 228 -2.35 -21.40 -7.89
C ALA A 228 -2.13 -22.02 -9.28
N GLY A 229 -1.46 -21.31 -10.18
CA GLY A 229 -1.10 -21.78 -11.51
C GLY A 229 -0.07 -22.91 -11.47
N ASP A 230 0.99 -22.76 -10.67
CA ASP A 230 2.02 -23.78 -10.47
C ASP A 230 1.43 -25.06 -9.88
N TYR A 231 0.55 -24.94 -8.89
CA TYR A 231 -0.17 -26.09 -8.31
C TYR A 231 -1.06 -26.81 -9.33
N ALA A 232 -1.76 -26.06 -10.19
CA ALA A 232 -2.59 -26.64 -11.25
C ALA A 232 -1.74 -27.35 -12.32
N ALA A 233 -0.56 -26.81 -12.65
CA ALA A 233 0.38 -27.43 -13.57
C ALA A 233 0.95 -28.74 -12.99
N GLU A 234 1.44 -28.71 -11.75
CA GLU A 234 1.98 -29.88 -11.05
C GLU A 234 0.94 -31.02 -10.95
N LYS A 235 -0.32 -30.68 -10.64
CA LYS A 235 -1.40 -31.67 -10.57
C LYS A 235 -1.74 -32.26 -11.94
N THR A 236 -1.66 -31.47 -13.01
CA THR A 236 -1.85 -31.94 -14.38
C THR A 236 -0.72 -32.88 -14.81
N GLU A 237 0.53 -32.55 -14.50
CA GLU A 237 1.69 -33.39 -14.77
C GLU A 237 1.65 -34.70 -13.98
N ALA A 238 1.30 -34.64 -12.69
CA ALA A 238 1.12 -35.83 -11.86
C ALA A 238 -0.03 -36.72 -12.37
N GLY A 239 -1.13 -36.12 -12.82
CA GLY A 239 -2.25 -36.83 -13.44
C GLY A 239 -1.88 -37.47 -14.77
N ALA A 240 -1.13 -36.77 -15.63
CA ALA A 240 -0.62 -37.30 -16.89
C ALA A 240 0.39 -38.43 -16.68
N ALA A 241 1.29 -38.31 -15.70
CA ALA A 241 2.23 -39.36 -15.33
C ALA A 241 1.52 -40.61 -14.76
N ALA A 242 0.49 -40.42 -13.94
CA ALA A 242 -0.33 -41.52 -13.43
C ALA A 242 -1.14 -42.21 -14.53
N ALA A 243 -1.70 -41.44 -15.48
CA ALA A 243 -2.39 -41.99 -16.64
C ALA A 243 -1.43 -42.80 -17.54
N ALA A 244 -0.23 -42.26 -17.82
CA ALA A 244 0.80 -42.96 -18.61
C ALA A 244 1.31 -44.25 -17.92
N ALA A 245 1.44 -44.25 -16.58
CA ALA A 245 1.79 -45.45 -15.82
C ALA A 245 0.67 -46.51 -15.85
N THR A 246 -0.59 -46.07 -15.93
CA THR A 246 -1.75 -46.97 -16.05
C THR A 246 -1.81 -47.58 -17.45
N ASP A 247 -1.60 -46.79 -18.51
CA ASP A 247 -1.54 -47.29 -19.89
C ASP A 247 -0.39 -48.28 -20.09
N ALA A 248 0.80 -48.00 -19.54
CA ALA A 248 1.94 -48.93 -19.60
C ALA A 248 1.70 -50.25 -18.83
N ALA A 249 0.88 -50.23 -17.78
CA ALA A 249 0.48 -51.44 -17.04
C ALA A 249 -0.64 -52.23 -17.74
N THR A 250 -1.33 -51.63 -18.71
CA THR A 250 -2.46 -52.24 -19.42
C THR A 250 -2.06 -52.79 -20.79
N ASP A 251 -0.80 -52.63 -21.22
CA ASP A 251 -0.29 -53.24 -22.45
C ASP A 251 -0.21 -54.76 -22.22
N PRO A 252 -1.16 -55.56 -22.76
CA PRO A 252 -1.16 -56.98 -22.52
C PRO A 252 0.03 -57.56 -23.28
N VAL A 253 0.81 -58.38 -22.58
CA VAL A 253 1.77 -59.32 -23.16
C VAL A 253 1.13 -59.90 -24.42
N THR A 254 1.54 -59.38 -25.58
CA THR A 254 1.27 -60.00 -26.87
C THR A 254 2.19 -61.18 -26.89
N ASP A 255 1.72 -62.24 -26.23
CA ASP A 255 2.31 -63.56 -26.17
C ASP A 255 2.52 -63.99 -27.62
N GLY A 256 3.77 -63.88 -28.05
CA GLY A 256 4.24 -64.36 -29.33
C GLY A 256 4.13 -65.87 -29.30
N THR A 257 2.93 -66.38 -29.59
CA THR A 257 2.74 -67.79 -29.88
C THR A 257 3.36 -68.09 -31.23
N ASP A 258 4.63 -68.46 -31.13
CA ASP A 258 5.40 -69.32 -32.02
C ASP A 258 4.61 -69.91 -33.20
N ARG A 259 4.91 -69.37 -34.39
CA ARG A 259 4.76 -70.08 -35.66
C ARG A 259 5.82 -71.18 -35.73
N THR A 260 5.53 -72.34 -35.15
CA THR A 260 6.28 -73.56 -35.43
C THR A 260 5.44 -74.56 -36.19
N GLY A 261 5.89 -74.92 -37.39
CA GLY A 261 5.75 -76.28 -37.92
C GLY A 261 4.72 -76.47 -39.04
N GLY A 262 5.21 -76.83 -40.24
CA GLY A 262 4.39 -77.53 -41.22
C GLY A 262 4.73 -77.35 -42.70
N SER A 263 6.01 -77.44 -43.10
CA SER A 263 6.31 -77.81 -44.50
C SER A 263 6.66 -79.30 -44.51
N ASN A 264 5.79 -80.06 -45.18
CA ASN A 264 5.79 -81.52 -45.24
C ASN A 264 6.38 -81.89 -46.60
N GLU A 265 7.68 -82.20 -46.63
CA GLU A 265 8.37 -82.70 -47.83
C GLU A 265 8.36 -84.23 -47.76
N ARG A 266 7.56 -84.86 -48.64
CA ARG A 266 7.44 -86.31 -48.75
C ARG A 266 7.95 -86.73 -50.13
N THR A 267 9.13 -87.34 -50.13
CA THR A 267 9.65 -88.21 -51.19
C THR A 267 8.90 -89.54 -51.15
N ASP A 268 8.32 -89.93 -52.27
CA ASP A 268 8.51 -91.21 -52.99
C ASP A 268 7.56 -91.29 -54.19
#